data_AF-A0A7R9C235-F1
#
_entry.id   AF-A0A7R9C235-F1
#
_cell.length_a   1.000
_cell.length_b   1.000
_cell.length_c   1.000
_cell.angle_alpha   90.00
_cell.angle_beta   90.00
_cell.angle_gamma   90.00
#
_symmetry.space_group_name_H-M   'P 1'
#
loop_
_entity.id
_entity.type
_entity.pdbx_description
1 polymer ?
#
loop_
_entity_poly.entity_id
_entity_poly.type
_entity_poly.pdbx_seq_one_letter_code
_entity_poly.pdbx_strand_id
1 'polypeptide(L)'
;MSGSRVGGLLRACGFTGLPPDVASACKEESLLYAASASGILLWNVSFTAATYILPVDLQAYLTKNALILAGFHGSLGDEVKRKKYSDLHEELCDNLTQVFWNKETGMWGDYDGFSGKRRPYFYISNVVPLWAGCTAPGKSLDATGKMVVDYLDSLGMLKYPGGLPVSNETTGEQWDFPNAWTPMSHLVFEALLGSGSVEAEEVAIQIAEKTVLSGYEGFMKHGAMYEKYDATAVGQPGGGGEYVVQKGFGWTNGAILDMILRTNGSLRLSPITNALEQKMQPSIYNESPSTLSPPHVIKSDFTSNIAVLALVAFIVSFSSWLLRSVLKKRSDVELGEDFSWVANRKPVLVSRELVACLFQTLIRRSC
;
A
#
# COMPACT_ATOMS: atom_id res chain seq x y z
N MET A 1 -23.15 -24.78 5.80
CA MET A 1 -24.10 -23.88 5.11
C MET A 1 -24.71 -24.65 3.95
N SER A 2 -26.02 -24.56 3.74
CA SER A 2 -26.69 -25.19 2.58
C SER A 2 -26.23 -24.51 1.28
N GLY A 3 -26.09 -25.27 0.19
CA GLY A 3 -25.56 -24.77 -1.09
C GLY A 3 -26.36 -23.62 -1.70
N SER A 4 -27.64 -23.46 -1.32
CA SER A 4 -28.51 -22.37 -1.77
C SER A 4 -28.11 -21.00 -1.24
N ARG A 5 -27.58 -20.92 -0.01
CA ARG A 5 -27.15 -19.65 0.61
C ARG A 5 -25.83 -19.16 0.03
N VAL A 6 -24.90 -20.09 -0.23
CA VAL A 6 -23.61 -19.79 -0.88
C VAL A 6 -23.83 -19.28 -2.31
N GLY A 7 -24.72 -19.92 -3.08
CA GLY A 7 -25.05 -19.45 -4.44
C GLY A 7 -25.68 -18.04 -4.49
N GLY A 8 -26.45 -17.66 -3.46
CA GLY A 8 -26.96 -16.29 -3.31
C GLY A 8 -25.85 -15.27 -3.04
N LEU A 9 -24.93 -15.60 -2.13
CA LEU A 9 -23.77 -14.76 -1.78
C LEU A 9 -22.81 -14.58 -2.96
N LEU A 10 -22.53 -15.64 -3.71
CA LEU A 10 -21.67 -15.58 -4.90
C LEU A 10 -22.25 -14.63 -5.95
N ARG A 11 -23.58 -14.62 -6.15
CA ARG A 11 -24.26 -13.66 -7.03
C ARG A 11 -24.16 -12.22 -6.52
N ALA A 12 -24.26 -12.02 -5.20
CA ALA A 12 -24.08 -10.69 -4.59
C ALA A 12 -22.63 -10.18 -4.78
N CYS A 13 -21.64 -11.08 -4.82
CA CYS A 13 -20.26 -10.77 -5.18
C CYS A 13 -20.01 -10.66 -6.69
N GLY A 14 -21.04 -10.76 -7.55
CA GLY A 14 -20.95 -10.59 -9.00
C GLY A 14 -20.76 -11.86 -9.83
N PHE A 15 -20.79 -13.06 -9.23
CA PHE A 15 -20.61 -14.31 -9.96
C PHE A 15 -21.92 -14.80 -10.59
N THR A 16 -21.93 -14.99 -11.92
CA THR A 16 -23.13 -15.38 -12.70
C THR A 16 -23.10 -16.82 -13.26
N GLY A 17 -22.04 -17.59 -12.97
CA GLY A 17 -21.87 -18.97 -13.46
C GLY A 17 -20.97 -19.09 -14.69
N LEU A 18 -20.63 -20.32 -15.08
CA LEU A 18 -19.78 -20.61 -16.24
C LEU A 18 -20.58 -20.60 -17.56
N PRO A 19 -20.08 -19.94 -18.61
CA PRO A 19 -20.60 -20.10 -19.97
C PRO A 19 -20.47 -21.55 -20.49
N PRO A 20 -21.40 -22.07 -21.31
CA PRO A 20 -21.42 -23.47 -21.75
C PRO A 20 -20.20 -23.89 -22.60
N ASP A 21 -19.63 -22.97 -23.35
CA ASP A 21 -18.46 -23.12 -24.22
C ASP A 21 -17.16 -23.28 -23.42
N VAL A 22 -17.05 -22.61 -22.28
CA VAL A 22 -15.89 -22.66 -21.37
C VAL A 22 -15.80 -24.02 -20.66
N ALA A 23 -16.94 -24.63 -20.32
CA ALA A 23 -16.98 -25.95 -19.67
C ALA A 23 -16.27 -27.05 -20.49
N SER A 24 -16.13 -26.87 -21.80
CA SER A 24 -15.41 -27.79 -22.68
C SER A 24 -13.89 -27.57 -22.67
N ALA A 25 -13.42 -26.32 -22.65
CA ALA A 25 -12.00 -25.96 -22.44
C ALA A 25 -11.51 -26.35 -21.03
N CYS A 26 -12.41 -26.35 -20.04
CA CYS A 26 -12.11 -26.74 -18.66
C CYS A 26 -11.73 -28.23 -18.47
N LYS A 27 -11.98 -29.11 -19.45
CA LYS A 27 -11.44 -30.49 -19.40
C LYS A 27 -9.92 -30.51 -19.57
N GLU A 28 -9.33 -29.52 -20.22
CA GLU A 28 -7.87 -29.37 -20.33
C GLU A 28 -7.29 -28.60 -19.14
N GLU A 29 -8.00 -27.61 -18.58
CA GLU A 29 -7.56 -26.92 -17.35
C GLU A 29 -7.63 -27.79 -16.09
N SER A 30 -8.56 -28.74 -16.01
CA SER A 30 -8.60 -29.72 -14.91
C SER A 30 -7.40 -30.67 -14.93
N LEU A 31 -6.76 -30.90 -16.08
CA LEU A 31 -5.47 -31.61 -16.18
C LEU A 31 -4.30 -30.75 -15.68
N LEU A 32 -4.34 -29.42 -15.87
CA LEU A 32 -3.38 -28.47 -15.31
C LEU A 32 -3.53 -28.30 -13.80
N TYR A 33 -4.77 -28.32 -13.29
CA TYR A 33 -5.04 -28.36 -11.85
C TYR A 33 -4.58 -29.69 -11.23
N ALA A 34 -4.72 -30.81 -11.96
CA ALA A 34 -4.13 -32.08 -11.55
C ALA A 34 -2.60 -32.01 -11.53
N ALA A 35 -1.95 -31.31 -12.47
CA ALA A 35 -0.51 -31.07 -12.46
C ALA A 35 -0.06 -30.18 -11.28
N SER A 36 -0.81 -29.12 -10.97
CA SER A 36 -0.60 -28.26 -9.79
C SER A 36 -0.80 -29.03 -8.48
N ALA A 37 -1.85 -29.86 -8.38
CA ALA A 37 -2.08 -30.77 -7.25
C ALA A 37 -1.02 -31.88 -7.14
N SER A 38 -0.27 -32.14 -8.23
CA SER A 38 0.89 -33.04 -8.27
C SER A 38 2.21 -32.32 -7.95
N GLY A 39 2.18 -31.04 -7.58
CA GLY A 39 3.38 -30.24 -7.26
C GLY A 39 4.10 -29.63 -8.46
N ILE A 40 3.53 -29.70 -9.67
CA ILE A 40 4.06 -29.07 -10.88
C ILE A 40 3.25 -27.79 -11.13
N LEU A 41 3.70 -26.67 -10.56
CA LEU A 41 3.20 -25.34 -10.89
C LEU A 41 3.88 -24.87 -12.17
N LEU A 42 3.12 -24.85 -13.28
CA LEU A 42 3.54 -24.21 -14.53
C LEU A 42 3.00 -22.78 -14.54
N TRP A 43 3.84 -21.82 -14.15
CA TRP A 43 3.52 -20.39 -14.22
C TRP A 43 3.60 -19.92 -15.66
N ASN A 44 2.44 -19.82 -16.34
CA ASN A 44 2.33 -19.34 -17.71
C ASN A 44 1.10 -18.43 -17.82
N VAL A 45 1.31 -17.21 -18.31
CA VAL A 45 0.27 -16.17 -18.48
C VAL A 45 -0.91 -16.67 -19.32
N SER A 46 -0.66 -17.60 -20.24
CA SER A 46 -1.70 -18.21 -21.09
C SER A 46 -2.76 -18.98 -20.29
N PHE A 47 -2.48 -19.35 -19.04
CA PHE A 47 -3.41 -20.04 -18.13
C PHE A 47 -4.06 -19.10 -17.11
N THR A 48 -3.94 -17.78 -17.29
CA THR A 48 -4.60 -16.81 -16.40
C THR A 48 -6.11 -16.80 -16.64
N ALA A 49 -6.88 -16.93 -15.54
CA ALA A 49 -8.33 -17.08 -15.57
C ALA A 49 -9.03 -16.06 -14.65
N ALA A 50 -8.57 -14.81 -14.69
CA ALA A 50 -8.93 -13.77 -13.71
C ALA A 50 -10.45 -13.55 -13.57
N THR A 51 -11.22 -13.66 -14.65
CA THR A 51 -12.69 -13.46 -14.64
C THR A 51 -13.46 -14.52 -13.85
N TYR A 52 -12.83 -15.65 -13.52
CA TYR A 52 -13.43 -16.72 -12.72
C TYR A 52 -13.01 -16.65 -11.25
N ILE A 53 -12.08 -15.76 -10.93
CA ILE A 53 -11.67 -15.51 -9.56
C ILE A 53 -12.50 -14.34 -9.04
N LEU A 54 -13.11 -14.54 -7.88
CA LEU A 54 -13.64 -13.44 -7.08
C LEU A 54 -12.45 -12.92 -6.26
N PRO A 55 -11.96 -11.70 -6.53
CA PRO A 55 -10.76 -11.21 -5.88
C PRO A 55 -11.13 -10.52 -4.56
N VAL A 56 -10.41 -10.88 -3.49
CA VAL A 56 -10.72 -10.42 -2.12
C VAL A 56 -10.51 -8.91 -1.95
N ASP A 57 -9.51 -8.34 -2.64
CA ASP A 57 -9.19 -6.92 -2.59
C ASP A 57 -10.26 -6.05 -3.23
N LEU A 58 -10.82 -6.46 -4.38
CA LEU A 58 -11.95 -5.77 -5.00
C LEU A 58 -13.14 -5.69 -4.05
N GLN A 59 -13.47 -6.81 -3.39
CA GLN A 59 -14.55 -6.82 -2.41
C GLN A 59 -14.23 -5.91 -1.22
N ALA A 60 -12.98 -5.90 -0.74
CA ALA A 60 -12.53 -4.99 0.31
C ALA A 60 -12.63 -3.51 -0.11
N TYR A 61 -12.30 -3.15 -1.37
CA TYR A 61 -12.48 -1.80 -1.89
C TYR A 61 -13.94 -1.38 -1.92
N LEU A 62 -14.84 -2.26 -2.37
CA LEU A 62 -16.29 -1.98 -2.35
C LEU A 62 -16.80 -1.79 -0.91
N THR A 63 -16.33 -2.61 0.02
CA THR A 63 -16.65 -2.48 1.44
C THR A 63 -16.15 -1.14 2.00
N LYS A 64 -14.89 -0.76 1.74
CA LYS A 64 -14.35 0.53 2.18
C LYS A 64 -15.15 1.71 1.59
N ASN A 65 -15.57 1.61 0.33
CA ASN A 65 -16.38 2.66 -0.29
C ASN A 65 -17.69 2.89 0.45
N ALA A 66 -18.37 1.82 0.89
CA ALA A 66 -19.56 1.95 1.73
C ALA A 66 -19.24 2.68 3.05
N LEU A 67 -18.14 2.33 3.73
CA LEU A 67 -17.72 3.00 4.96
C LEU A 67 -17.41 4.50 4.74
N ILE A 68 -16.73 4.85 3.64
CA ILE A 68 -16.41 6.24 3.28
C ILE A 68 -17.70 7.02 3.00
N LEU A 69 -18.65 6.45 2.26
CA LEU A 69 -19.94 7.09 1.97
C LEU A 69 -20.75 7.31 3.24
N ALA A 70 -20.73 6.37 4.19
CA ALA A 70 -21.33 6.56 5.49
C ALA A 70 -20.71 7.76 6.23
N GLY A 71 -19.38 7.85 6.24
CA GLY A 71 -18.65 8.98 6.82
C GLY A 71 -19.02 10.33 6.19
N PHE A 72 -19.03 10.41 4.85
CA PHE A 72 -19.41 11.64 4.13
C PHE A 72 -20.84 12.07 4.43
N HIS A 73 -21.81 11.16 4.41
CA HIS A 73 -23.18 11.49 4.74
C HIS A 73 -23.34 11.90 6.21
N GLY A 74 -22.56 11.31 7.13
CA GLY A 74 -22.48 11.76 8.51
C GLY A 74 -21.98 13.19 8.66
N SER A 75 -20.91 13.56 7.95
CA SER A 75 -20.39 14.94 7.96
C SER A 75 -21.35 15.97 7.37
N LEU A 76 -22.29 15.54 6.52
CA LEU A 76 -23.34 16.38 5.94
C LEU A 76 -24.63 16.40 6.76
N GLY A 77 -24.72 15.64 7.86
CA GLY A 77 -25.94 15.49 8.67
C GLY A 77 -27.04 14.64 8.03
N ASP A 78 -26.76 13.93 6.94
CA ASP A 78 -27.71 13.01 6.29
C ASP A 78 -27.70 11.65 7.00
N GLU A 79 -28.40 11.60 8.13
CA GLU A 79 -28.49 10.44 9.02
C GLU A 79 -29.06 9.19 8.35
N VAL A 80 -30.03 9.37 7.44
CA VAL A 80 -30.67 8.27 6.70
C VAL A 80 -29.66 7.59 5.79
N LYS A 81 -28.90 8.36 5.00
CA LYS A 81 -27.88 7.78 4.11
C LYS A 81 -26.66 7.29 4.88
N ARG A 82 -26.26 7.96 5.97
CA ARG A 82 -25.22 7.44 6.87
C ARG A 82 -25.56 6.02 7.30
N LYS A 83 -26.75 5.82 7.86
CA LYS A 83 -27.20 4.50 8.30
C LYS A 83 -27.23 3.50 7.14
N LYS A 84 -27.81 3.88 5.99
CA LYS A 84 -27.87 3.00 4.80
C LYS A 84 -26.49 2.45 4.42
N TYR A 85 -25.47 3.30 4.37
CA TYR A 85 -24.13 2.89 3.96
C TYR A 85 -23.34 2.20 5.08
N SER A 86 -23.62 2.50 6.36
CA SER A 86 -23.12 1.72 7.49
C SER A 86 -23.66 0.28 7.45
N ASP A 87 -24.97 0.11 7.26
CA ASP A 87 -25.59 -1.22 7.15
C ASP A 87 -25.01 -2.01 5.96
N LEU A 88 -24.79 -1.33 4.82
CA LEU A 88 -24.14 -1.95 3.65
C LEU A 88 -22.69 -2.35 3.93
N HIS A 89 -21.93 -1.54 4.65
CA HIS A 89 -20.56 -1.88 5.05
C HIS A 89 -20.53 -3.15 5.93
N GLU A 90 -21.41 -3.23 6.92
CA GLU A 90 -21.54 -4.40 7.79
C GLU A 90 -21.91 -5.66 6.99
N GLU A 91 -22.89 -5.57 6.09
CA GLU A 91 -23.29 -6.67 5.20
C GLU A 91 -22.13 -7.15 4.33
N LEU A 92 -21.35 -6.23 3.75
CA LEU A 92 -20.22 -6.58 2.90
C LEU A 92 -19.06 -7.19 3.70
N CYS A 93 -18.80 -6.75 4.95
CA CYS A 93 -17.84 -7.41 5.84
C CYS A 93 -18.28 -8.84 6.21
N ASP A 94 -19.57 -9.06 6.43
CA ASP A 94 -20.12 -10.40 6.66
C ASP A 94 -19.96 -11.29 5.43
N ASN A 95 -20.17 -10.75 4.23
CA ASN A 95 -19.97 -11.48 2.96
C ASN A 95 -18.49 -11.83 2.74
N LEU A 96 -17.57 -10.88 3.02
CA LEU A 96 -16.13 -11.11 3.01
C LEU A 96 -15.75 -12.29 3.92
N THR A 97 -16.28 -12.29 5.14
CA THR A 97 -16.05 -13.37 6.11
C THR A 97 -16.64 -14.69 5.64
N GLN A 98 -17.84 -14.70 5.08
CA GLN A 98 -18.49 -15.95 4.66
C GLN A 98 -17.85 -16.57 3.42
N VAL A 99 -17.43 -15.77 2.45
CA VAL A 99 -16.96 -16.26 1.14
C VAL A 99 -15.44 -16.39 1.10
N PHE A 100 -14.70 -15.45 1.67
CA PHE A 100 -13.25 -15.33 1.45
C PHE A 100 -12.41 -15.78 2.65
N TRP A 101 -12.99 -15.87 3.86
CA TRP A 101 -12.23 -16.30 5.04
C TRP A 101 -11.79 -17.76 4.97
N ASN A 102 -10.49 -18.00 4.91
CA ASN A 102 -9.90 -19.33 4.95
C ASN A 102 -9.51 -19.68 6.39
N LYS A 103 -10.15 -20.71 6.94
CA LYS A 103 -9.91 -21.16 8.33
C LYS A 103 -8.55 -21.81 8.54
N GLU A 104 -7.97 -22.40 7.51
CA GLU A 104 -6.68 -23.10 7.59
C GLU A 104 -5.53 -22.09 7.66
N THR A 105 -5.59 -21.05 6.81
CA THR A 105 -4.60 -19.97 6.82
C THR A 105 -4.88 -18.92 7.90
N GLY A 106 -6.10 -18.85 8.41
CA GLY A 106 -6.53 -17.82 9.36
C GLY A 106 -6.60 -16.43 8.73
N MET A 107 -6.78 -16.34 7.41
CA MET A 107 -6.84 -15.07 6.68
C MET A 107 -7.84 -15.15 5.53
N TRP A 108 -8.25 -14.00 4.99
CA TRP A 108 -9.03 -13.98 3.75
C TRP A 108 -8.15 -14.39 2.56
N GLY A 109 -8.77 -14.91 1.52
CA GLY A 109 -8.13 -15.19 0.24
C GLY A 109 -9.17 -15.23 -0.86
N ASP A 110 -8.69 -15.10 -2.10
CA ASP A 110 -9.55 -15.14 -3.28
C ASP A 110 -10.41 -16.39 -3.33
N TYR A 111 -11.59 -16.26 -3.93
CA TYR A 111 -12.49 -17.38 -4.14
C TYR A 111 -12.49 -17.78 -5.61
N ASP A 112 -12.12 -19.03 -5.88
CA ASP A 112 -12.16 -19.62 -7.20
C ASP A 112 -13.60 -20.06 -7.50
N GLY A 113 -14.25 -19.35 -8.43
CA GLY A 113 -15.62 -19.63 -8.86
C GLY A 113 -15.77 -20.92 -9.65
N PHE A 114 -14.68 -21.48 -10.21
CA PHE A 114 -14.70 -22.76 -10.90
C PHE A 114 -14.70 -23.93 -9.91
N SER A 115 -13.69 -23.98 -9.03
CA SER A 115 -13.56 -25.07 -8.05
C SER A 115 -14.49 -24.91 -6.84
N GLY A 116 -15.04 -23.71 -6.64
CA GLY A 116 -15.85 -23.36 -5.48
C GLY A 116 -15.04 -23.32 -4.18
N LYS A 117 -13.71 -23.16 -4.28
CA LYS A 117 -12.77 -23.19 -3.15
C LYS A 117 -12.08 -21.84 -2.97
N ARG A 118 -11.64 -21.59 -1.74
CA ARG A 118 -10.75 -20.47 -1.43
C ARG A 118 -9.34 -20.84 -1.85
N ARG A 119 -8.63 -19.90 -2.46
CA ARG A 119 -7.24 -20.08 -2.83
C ARG A 119 -6.36 -19.99 -1.58
N PRO A 120 -5.44 -20.95 -1.35
CA PRO A 120 -4.62 -20.97 -0.13
C PRO A 120 -3.35 -20.11 -0.23
N TYR A 121 -3.06 -19.55 -1.42
CA TYR A 121 -1.83 -18.80 -1.69
C TYR A 121 -1.77 -17.50 -0.87
N PHE A 122 -0.55 -17.11 -0.51
CA PHE A 122 -0.31 -15.81 0.07
C PHE A 122 -0.19 -14.77 -1.06
N TYR A 123 -1.13 -13.84 -1.05
CA TYR A 123 -0.94 -12.52 -1.64
C TYR A 123 -1.24 -11.49 -0.57
N ILE A 124 -0.60 -10.33 -0.65
CA ILE A 124 -0.82 -9.23 0.29
C ILE A 124 -2.27 -8.71 0.25
N SER A 125 -3.03 -9.00 -0.82
CA SER A 125 -4.48 -8.77 -0.90
C SER A 125 -5.26 -9.47 0.22
N ASN A 126 -4.76 -10.59 0.75
CA ASN A 126 -5.36 -11.38 1.82
C ASN A 126 -5.66 -10.55 3.09
N VAL A 127 -4.89 -9.47 3.33
CA VAL A 127 -5.02 -8.64 4.54
C VAL A 127 -5.78 -7.32 4.30
N VAL A 128 -6.12 -7.00 3.05
CA VAL A 128 -6.82 -5.75 2.67
C VAL A 128 -8.23 -5.64 3.29
N PRO A 129 -8.98 -6.71 3.59
CA PRO A 129 -10.23 -6.60 4.35
C PRO A 129 -10.08 -5.91 5.72
N LEU A 130 -8.92 -6.02 6.39
CA LEU A 130 -8.66 -5.27 7.62
C LEU A 130 -8.61 -3.75 7.36
N TRP A 131 -8.01 -3.32 6.25
CA TRP A 131 -8.04 -1.90 5.82
C TRP A 131 -9.46 -1.40 5.56
N ALA A 132 -10.33 -2.27 5.06
CA ALA A 132 -11.76 -2.00 4.89
C ALA A 132 -12.54 -1.92 6.22
N GLY A 133 -11.89 -2.19 7.35
CA GLY A 133 -12.51 -2.19 8.68
C GLY A 133 -13.25 -3.49 9.02
N CYS A 134 -13.03 -4.56 8.27
CA CYS A 134 -13.61 -5.87 8.57
C CYS A 134 -12.73 -6.64 9.56
N THR A 135 -13.36 -7.52 10.34
CA THR A 135 -12.67 -8.31 11.37
C THR A 135 -12.68 -9.80 11.04
N ALA A 136 -11.73 -10.53 11.61
CA ALA A 136 -11.78 -11.98 11.63
C ALA A 136 -13.07 -12.44 12.37
N PRO A 137 -13.68 -13.58 11.97
CA PRO A 137 -14.95 -14.02 12.55
C PRO A 137 -14.88 -14.14 14.08
N GLY A 138 -15.75 -13.38 14.76
CA GLY A 138 -15.83 -13.34 16.23
C GLY A 138 -14.67 -12.60 16.91
N LYS A 139 -13.94 -11.74 16.20
CA LYS A 139 -12.81 -10.96 16.71
C LYS A 139 -13.06 -9.46 16.61
N SER A 140 -12.36 -8.69 17.45
CA SER A 140 -12.26 -7.23 17.34
C SER A 140 -11.28 -6.81 16.26
N LEU A 141 -11.26 -5.52 15.90
CA LEU A 141 -10.23 -4.94 15.02
C LEU A 141 -8.83 -5.14 15.59
N ASP A 142 -8.63 -4.87 16.88
CA ASP A 142 -7.35 -5.08 17.58
C ASP A 142 -6.86 -6.54 17.44
N ALA A 143 -7.73 -7.51 17.76
CA ALA A 143 -7.38 -8.92 17.67
C ALA A 143 -7.12 -9.35 16.21
N THR A 144 -7.86 -8.79 15.25
CA THR A 144 -7.63 -9.03 13.83
C THR A 144 -6.30 -8.46 13.36
N GLY A 145 -5.91 -7.27 13.84
CA GLY A 145 -4.61 -6.66 13.58
C GLY A 145 -3.46 -7.55 14.04
N LYS A 146 -3.54 -8.10 15.25
CA LYS A 146 -2.57 -9.09 15.77
C LYS A 146 -2.51 -10.34 14.89
N MET A 147 -3.67 -10.87 14.48
CA MET A 147 -3.72 -12.03 13.58
C MET A 147 -3.06 -11.75 12.22
N VAL A 148 -3.20 -10.54 11.68
CA VAL A 148 -2.51 -10.14 10.44
C VAL A 148 -1.00 -10.09 10.64
N VAL A 149 -0.52 -9.57 11.77
CA VAL A 149 0.91 -9.59 12.11
C VAL A 149 1.43 -11.03 12.17
N ASP A 150 0.77 -11.90 12.93
CA ASP A 150 1.16 -13.31 13.08
C ASP A 150 1.17 -14.04 11.72
N TYR A 151 0.20 -13.74 10.86
CA TYR A 151 0.12 -14.29 9.51
C TYR A 151 1.31 -13.85 8.64
N LEU A 152 1.64 -12.56 8.60
CA LEU A 152 2.78 -12.04 7.84
C LEU A 152 4.12 -12.55 8.38
N ASP A 153 4.26 -12.66 9.71
CA ASP A 153 5.47 -13.15 10.36
C ASP A 153 5.68 -14.66 10.15
N SER A 154 4.64 -15.47 10.31
CA SER A 154 4.71 -16.93 10.11
C SER A 154 5.09 -17.33 8.68
N LEU A 155 4.70 -16.52 7.69
CA LEU A 155 5.12 -16.67 6.29
C LEU A 155 6.53 -16.12 6.03
N GLY A 156 7.13 -15.42 7.00
CA GLY A 156 8.42 -14.76 6.86
C GLY A 156 8.39 -13.56 5.92
N MET A 157 7.23 -12.93 5.73
CA MET A 157 7.07 -11.78 4.83
C MET A 157 7.64 -10.50 5.44
N LEU A 158 7.72 -10.43 6.77
CA LEU A 158 8.28 -9.28 7.48
C LEU A 158 9.82 -9.26 7.47
N LYS A 159 10.51 -10.33 7.08
CA LYS A 159 11.99 -10.40 7.15
C LYS A 159 12.72 -9.60 6.06
N TYR A 160 12.02 -9.22 5.00
CA TYR A 160 12.61 -8.66 3.79
C TYR A 160 13.02 -7.19 3.99
N PRO A 161 14.28 -6.81 3.72
CA PRO A 161 14.79 -5.48 4.04
C PRO A 161 14.33 -4.40 3.06
N GLY A 162 14.03 -4.76 1.80
CA GLY A 162 13.63 -3.87 0.72
C GLY A 162 12.15 -3.48 0.73
N GLY A 163 11.35 -4.07 1.62
CA GLY A 163 9.90 -3.83 1.71
C GLY A 163 9.13 -5.13 1.84
N LEU A 164 7.79 -5.02 1.90
CA LEU A 164 6.89 -6.15 2.02
C LEU A 164 6.59 -6.74 0.62
N PRO A 165 6.97 -8.00 0.33
CA PRO A 165 6.65 -8.63 -0.95
C PRO A 165 5.14 -8.75 -1.16
N VAL A 166 4.71 -8.71 -2.43
CA VAL A 166 3.29 -8.88 -2.79
C VAL A 166 2.80 -10.32 -2.70
N SER A 167 3.69 -11.29 -2.89
CA SER A 167 3.43 -12.73 -2.78
C SER A 167 4.73 -13.46 -2.37
N ASN A 168 4.65 -14.77 -2.17
CA ASN A 168 5.81 -15.66 -2.05
C ASN A 168 6.04 -16.52 -3.31
N GLU A 169 5.36 -16.20 -4.41
CA GLU A 169 5.39 -16.97 -5.66
C GLU A 169 6.48 -16.42 -6.60
N THR A 170 7.38 -17.28 -7.10
CA THR A 170 8.48 -16.86 -7.99
C THR A 170 8.14 -17.18 -9.44
N THR A 171 7.26 -16.38 -10.04
CA THR A 171 6.70 -16.62 -11.38
C THR A 171 7.47 -15.90 -12.49
N GLY A 172 8.20 -14.84 -12.13
CA GLY A 172 8.79 -13.90 -13.08
C GLY A 172 7.86 -12.75 -13.49
N GLU A 173 6.60 -12.76 -13.03
CA GLU A 173 5.65 -11.67 -13.24
C GLU A 173 5.86 -10.50 -12.28
N GLN A 174 5.34 -9.33 -12.65
CA GLN A 174 5.58 -8.09 -11.88
C GLN A 174 4.86 -8.07 -10.53
N TRP A 175 3.71 -8.75 -10.42
CA TRP A 175 2.88 -8.80 -9.21
C TRP A 175 3.18 -10.02 -8.34
N ASP A 176 4.42 -10.50 -8.40
CA ASP A 176 4.89 -11.67 -7.67
C ASP A 176 6.26 -11.44 -7.03
N PHE A 177 6.69 -12.39 -6.18
CA PHE A 177 7.99 -12.36 -5.54
C PHE A 177 9.13 -12.24 -6.59
N PRO A 178 10.12 -11.35 -6.40
CA PRO A 178 10.45 -10.62 -5.17
C PRO A 178 9.89 -9.18 -5.09
N ASN A 179 8.94 -8.80 -5.95
CA ASN A 179 8.53 -7.40 -6.03
C ASN A 179 7.76 -6.94 -4.78
N ALA A 180 8.15 -5.78 -4.26
CA ALA A 180 7.42 -4.99 -3.28
C ALA A 180 6.82 -3.77 -3.97
N TRP A 181 5.49 -3.67 -3.96
CA TRP A 181 4.77 -2.53 -4.50
C TRP A 181 4.37 -1.60 -3.36
N THR A 182 4.92 -0.39 -3.38
CA THR A 182 4.64 0.66 -2.40
C THR A 182 3.14 0.87 -2.10
N PRO A 183 2.20 0.89 -3.08
CA PRO A 183 0.77 1.02 -2.77
C PRO A 183 0.23 -0.15 -1.93
N MET A 184 0.72 -1.38 -2.16
CA MET A 184 0.29 -2.52 -1.37
C MET A 184 0.87 -2.48 0.04
N SER A 185 2.15 -2.13 0.18
CA SER A 185 2.77 -1.91 1.51
C SER A 185 2.04 -0.79 2.28
N HIS A 186 1.59 0.25 1.58
CA HIS A 186 0.80 1.34 2.16
C HIS A 186 -0.58 0.89 2.63
N LEU A 187 -1.29 0.07 1.86
CA LEU A 187 -2.57 -0.50 2.31
C LEU A 187 -2.41 -1.33 3.58
N VAL A 188 -1.35 -2.13 3.71
CA VAL A 188 -1.08 -2.91 4.93
C VAL A 188 -0.72 -2.00 6.10
N PHE A 189 0.12 -0.99 5.86
CA PHE A 189 0.43 0.03 6.87
C PHE A 189 -0.85 0.68 7.43
N GLU A 190 -1.76 1.11 6.55
CA GLU A 190 -3.04 1.70 6.93
C GLU A 190 -3.95 0.70 7.65
N ALA A 191 -3.98 -0.57 7.22
CA ALA A 191 -4.76 -1.63 7.85
C ALA A 191 -4.33 -1.84 9.30
N LEU A 192 -3.02 -1.95 9.52
CA LEU A 192 -2.44 -2.23 10.82
C LEU A 192 -2.60 -1.04 11.78
N LEU A 193 -2.34 0.20 11.32
CA LEU A 193 -2.63 1.40 12.11
C LEU A 193 -4.11 1.53 12.45
N GLY A 194 -4.99 1.31 11.47
CA GLY A 194 -6.44 1.39 11.64
C GLY A 194 -7.02 0.30 12.54
N SER A 195 -6.27 -0.76 12.83
CA SER A 195 -6.70 -1.84 13.73
C SER A 195 -6.76 -1.40 15.20
N GLY A 196 -5.99 -0.38 15.58
CA GLY A 196 -5.83 0.07 16.96
C GLY A 196 -5.00 -0.86 17.86
N SER A 197 -4.38 -1.91 17.30
CA SER A 197 -3.47 -2.78 18.04
C SER A 197 -2.08 -2.18 18.11
N VAL A 198 -1.52 -2.14 19.33
CA VAL A 198 -0.15 -1.65 19.58
C VAL A 198 0.88 -2.48 18.84
N GLU A 199 0.76 -3.80 18.89
CA GLU A 199 1.65 -4.72 18.17
C GLU A 199 1.53 -4.57 16.65
N ALA A 200 0.32 -4.38 16.13
CA ALA A 200 0.10 -4.08 14.72
C ALA A 200 0.71 -2.74 14.31
N GLU A 201 0.57 -1.70 15.16
CA GLU A 201 1.16 -0.38 14.93
C GLU A 201 2.69 -0.44 14.86
N GLU A 202 3.35 -1.20 15.73
CA GLU A 202 4.81 -1.41 15.67
C GLU A 202 5.24 -2.03 14.34
N VAL A 203 4.51 -3.05 13.85
CA VAL A 203 4.79 -3.67 12.56
C VAL A 203 4.48 -2.74 11.38
N ALA A 204 3.43 -1.93 11.49
CA ALA A 204 3.12 -0.90 10.50
C ALA A 204 4.30 0.07 10.35
N ILE A 205 4.87 0.54 11.48
CA ILE A 205 6.03 1.41 11.48
C ILE A 205 7.24 0.73 10.82
N GLN A 206 7.50 -0.56 11.10
CA GLN A 206 8.59 -1.29 10.44
C GLN A 206 8.38 -1.43 8.91
N ILE A 207 7.15 -1.65 8.46
CA ILE A 207 6.81 -1.68 7.02
C ILE A 207 7.08 -0.31 6.41
N ALA A 208 6.67 0.77 7.08
CA ALA A 208 6.93 2.14 6.65
C ALA A 208 8.44 2.44 6.58
N GLU A 209 9.23 2.07 7.59
CA GLU A 209 10.68 2.25 7.61
C GLU A 209 11.35 1.59 6.39
N LYS A 210 11.05 0.31 6.12
CA LYS A 210 11.61 -0.43 4.98
C LYS A 210 11.22 0.17 3.64
N THR A 211 9.97 0.59 3.52
CA THR A 211 9.42 1.19 2.30
C THR A 211 10.03 2.56 2.02
N VAL A 212 10.09 3.43 3.04
CA VAL A 212 10.69 4.77 2.96
C VAL A 212 12.19 4.66 2.68
N LEU A 213 12.89 3.75 3.36
CA LEU A 213 14.33 3.54 3.16
C LEU A 213 14.63 3.07 1.73
N SER A 214 13.88 2.10 1.20
CA SER A 214 14.09 1.65 -0.18
C SER A 214 13.78 2.76 -1.20
N GLY A 215 12.74 3.55 -0.97
CA GLY A 215 12.48 4.74 -1.79
C GLY A 215 13.63 5.73 -1.77
N TYR A 216 14.15 6.02 -0.57
CA TYR A 216 15.27 6.94 -0.38
C TYR A 216 16.56 6.44 -1.03
N GLU A 217 16.98 5.21 -0.76
CA GLU A 217 18.20 4.62 -1.35
C GLU A 217 18.08 4.51 -2.88
N GLY A 218 16.90 4.13 -3.37
CA GLY A 218 16.61 4.11 -4.81
C GLY A 218 16.79 5.49 -5.45
N PHE A 219 16.27 6.52 -4.80
CA PHE A 219 16.43 7.91 -5.23
C PHE A 219 17.90 8.36 -5.17
N MET A 220 18.60 8.13 -4.07
CA MET A 220 20.00 8.55 -3.89
C MET A 220 20.91 7.94 -4.95
N LYS A 221 20.69 6.67 -5.30
CA LYS A 221 21.51 5.96 -6.26
C LYS A 221 21.16 6.29 -7.72
N HIS A 222 19.89 6.54 -8.03
CA HIS A 222 19.42 6.60 -9.43
C HIS A 222 18.76 7.94 -9.84
N GLY A 223 18.66 8.89 -8.91
CA GLY A 223 18.06 10.22 -9.12
C GLY A 223 16.53 10.22 -9.29
N ALA A 224 15.87 9.10 -8.99
CA ALA A 224 14.41 8.94 -9.04
C ALA A 224 13.96 7.72 -8.20
N MET A 225 12.72 7.78 -7.68
CA MET A 225 12.04 6.61 -7.12
C MET A 225 11.39 5.76 -8.21
N TYR A 226 11.23 4.46 -7.98
CA TYR A 226 10.66 3.51 -8.94
C TYR A 226 9.20 3.15 -8.64
N GLU A 227 8.52 2.56 -9.63
CA GLU A 227 7.14 2.04 -9.49
C GLU A 227 7.04 0.89 -8.47
N LYS A 228 8.10 0.08 -8.36
CA LYS A 228 8.22 -1.11 -7.49
C LYS A 228 9.68 -1.36 -7.15
N TYR A 229 9.93 -2.03 -6.03
CA TYR A 229 11.26 -2.34 -5.51
C TYR A 229 11.43 -3.86 -5.34
N ASP A 230 12.68 -4.32 -5.30
CA ASP A 230 13.00 -5.68 -4.89
C ASP A 230 12.95 -5.78 -3.36
N ALA A 231 12.04 -6.59 -2.82
CA ALA A 231 11.89 -6.77 -1.38
C ALA A 231 13.17 -7.33 -0.73
N THR A 232 14.01 -8.06 -1.46
CA THR A 232 15.22 -8.68 -0.92
C THR A 232 16.39 -7.70 -0.81
N ALA A 233 16.33 -6.54 -1.48
CA ALA A 233 17.45 -5.62 -1.56
C ALA A 233 17.01 -4.15 -1.50
N VAL A 234 17.45 -3.46 -0.43
CA VAL A 234 17.14 -2.05 -0.18
C VAL A 234 17.52 -1.17 -1.37
N GLY A 235 16.57 -0.36 -1.84
CA GLY A 235 16.79 0.63 -2.91
C GLY A 235 16.98 0.05 -4.31
N GLN A 236 16.91 -1.27 -4.48
CA GLN A 236 16.97 -1.88 -5.81
C GLN A 236 15.58 -1.82 -6.47
N PRO A 237 15.51 -1.38 -7.73
CA PRO A 237 14.26 -1.44 -8.47
C PRO A 237 13.85 -2.91 -8.67
N GLY A 238 12.54 -3.16 -8.60
CA GLY A 238 11.99 -4.47 -8.94
C GLY A 238 12.02 -4.73 -10.45
N GLY A 239 11.45 -5.86 -10.87
CA GLY A 239 11.49 -6.30 -12.27
C GLY A 239 10.35 -7.24 -12.64
N GLY A 240 10.57 -8.05 -13.68
CA GLY A 240 9.61 -9.06 -14.14
C GLY A 240 8.55 -8.54 -15.12
N GLY A 241 7.74 -9.48 -15.63
CA GLY A 241 6.66 -9.31 -16.61
C GLY A 241 7.03 -8.57 -17.88
N GLU A 242 6.05 -7.87 -18.44
CA GLU A 242 6.07 -7.45 -19.85
C GLU A 242 6.96 -6.24 -20.18
N TYR A 243 7.36 -5.44 -19.18
CA TYR A 243 8.06 -4.19 -19.42
C TYR A 243 9.07 -3.82 -18.33
N VAL A 244 10.07 -3.00 -18.70
CA VAL A 244 11.13 -2.55 -17.80
C VAL A 244 10.60 -1.62 -16.70
N VAL A 245 11.17 -1.70 -15.52
CA VAL A 245 10.74 -0.89 -14.36
C VAL A 245 10.75 0.63 -14.62
N GLN A 246 9.69 1.32 -14.18
CA GLN A 246 9.46 2.75 -14.44
C GLN A 246 9.90 3.67 -13.29
N LYS A 247 10.26 4.93 -13.60
CA LYS A 247 10.79 5.96 -12.67
C LYS A 247 9.79 7.10 -12.39
N GLY A 248 9.99 7.79 -11.26
CA GLY A 248 9.25 8.99 -10.81
C GLY A 248 7.85 8.72 -10.26
N PHE A 249 7.51 7.46 -9.99
CA PHE A 249 6.14 6.98 -9.97
C PHE A 249 5.24 7.59 -8.87
N GLY A 250 4.04 8.03 -9.26
CA GLY A 250 3.15 8.84 -8.41
C GLY A 250 2.70 8.16 -7.11
N TRP A 251 2.29 6.89 -7.15
CA TRP A 251 1.91 6.16 -5.94
C TRP A 251 3.09 6.01 -4.97
N THR A 252 4.32 5.89 -5.48
CA THR A 252 5.50 5.63 -4.65
C THR A 252 5.78 6.87 -3.82
N ASN A 253 5.80 8.02 -4.50
CA ASN A 253 6.03 9.30 -3.88
C ASN A 253 4.94 9.62 -2.85
N GLY A 254 3.67 9.43 -3.23
CA GLY A 254 2.52 9.75 -2.38
C GLY A 254 2.44 8.88 -1.13
N ALA A 255 2.62 7.56 -1.27
CA ALA A 255 2.58 6.64 -0.14
C ALA A 255 3.75 6.86 0.83
N ILE A 256 4.97 7.09 0.34
CA ILE A 256 6.13 7.40 1.19
C ILE A 256 5.91 8.70 1.96
N LEU A 257 5.38 9.73 1.29
CA LEU A 257 4.99 10.99 1.95
C LEU A 257 4.00 10.76 3.08
N ASP A 258 2.92 10.01 2.81
CA ASP A 258 1.90 9.73 3.81
C ASP A 258 2.45 8.94 5.00
N MET A 259 3.26 7.90 4.75
CA MET A 259 3.93 7.12 5.80
C MET A 259 4.80 7.99 6.69
N ILE A 260 5.61 8.89 6.12
CA ILE A 260 6.46 9.82 6.88
C ILE A 260 5.60 10.75 7.75
N LEU A 261 4.52 11.29 7.19
CA LEU A 261 3.62 12.21 7.90
C LEU A 261 2.86 11.52 9.03
N ARG A 262 2.38 10.29 8.81
CA ARG A 262 1.58 9.54 9.79
C ARG A 262 2.41 8.97 10.92
N THR A 263 3.65 8.57 10.66
CA THR A 263 4.56 8.05 11.69
C THR A 263 5.16 9.15 12.58
N ASN A 264 5.01 10.43 12.23
CA ASN A 264 5.30 11.60 13.09
C ASN A 264 6.68 11.55 13.80
N GLY A 265 7.72 11.07 13.12
CA GLY A 265 9.08 10.96 13.67
C GLY A 265 9.41 9.65 14.39
N SER A 266 8.49 8.68 14.40
CA SER A 266 8.73 7.33 14.94
C SER A 266 9.60 6.46 14.03
N LEU A 267 9.85 6.88 12.77
CA LEU A 267 10.71 6.14 11.85
C LEU A 267 12.17 6.16 12.30
N ARG A 268 12.72 4.97 12.51
CA ARG A 268 14.12 4.71 12.83
C ARG A 268 14.83 4.23 11.58
N LEU A 269 15.23 5.17 10.73
CA LEU A 269 16.07 4.87 9.56
C LEU A 269 17.54 4.57 9.96
N SER A 270 17.88 4.75 11.25
CA SER A 270 19.24 4.76 11.79
C SER A 270 20.01 3.43 11.88
N PRO A 271 19.39 2.25 12.11
CA PRO A 271 20.17 1.01 12.22
C PRO A 271 20.83 0.58 10.90
N ILE A 272 20.32 1.08 9.76
CA ILE A 272 20.83 0.75 8.42
C ILE A 272 21.72 1.87 7.86
N THR A 273 21.49 3.15 8.21
CA THR A 273 22.40 4.25 7.84
C THR A 273 23.79 4.12 8.44
N ASN A 274 23.95 3.53 9.64
CA ASN A 274 25.29 3.34 10.23
C ASN A 274 26.16 2.33 9.44
N ALA A 275 25.54 1.32 8.81
CA ALA A 275 26.23 0.41 7.90
C ALA A 275 26.60 1.08 6.56
N LEU A 276 25.88 2.15 6.19
CA LEU A 276 26.11 2.95 4.99
C LEU A 276 27.19 4.02 5.23
N GLU A 277 27.23 4.66 6.39
CA GLU A 277 28.34 5.55 6.79
C GLU A 277 29.68 4.80 6.83
N GLN A 278 29.69 3.55 7.28
CA GLN A 278 30.89 2.69 7.23
C GLN A 278 31.32 2.34 5.80
N LYS A 279 30.39 2.18 4.85
CA LYS A 279 30.70 1.91 3.44
C LYS A 279 31.06 3.16 2.63
N MET A 280 30.71 4.35 3.12
CA MET A 280 31.00 5.64 2.50
C MET A 280 32.30 6.30 3.00
N GLN A 281 33.05 5.66 3.91
CA GLN A 281 34.42 6.07 4.20
C GLN A 281 35.27 5.89 2.93
N PRO A 282 35.88 6.94 2.38
CA PRO A 282 36.74 6.81 1.21
C PRO A 282 37.98 5.98 1.57
N SER A 283 38.08 4.78 1.00
CA SER A 283 39.34 4.05 0.95
C SER A 283 40.26 4.74 -0.06
N ILE A 284 41.02 5.77 0.34
CA ILE A 284 42.07 6.30 -0.54
C ILE A 284 43.40 6.52 0.19
N TYR A 285 44.31 5.59 -0.12
CA TYR A 285 45.68 5.75 -0.60
C TYR A 285 46.65 6.72 0.12
N ASN A 286 47.76 6.12 0.57
CA ASN A 286 49.04 6.78 0.78
C ASN A 286 49.54 7.42 -0.52
N GLU A 287 49.48 8.75 -0.66
CA GLU A 287 50.42 9.50 -1.51
C GLU A 287 50.76 10.87 -0.90
N SER A 288 52.02 11.26 -1.07
CA SER A 288 52.70 12.41 -0.48
C SER A 288 52.26 13.76 -1.08
N PRO A 289 52.49 14.90 -0.40
CA PRO A 289 51.88 16.16 -0.78
C PRO A 289 52.62 16.83 -1.95
N SER A 290 51.89 17.19 -3.00
CA SER A 290 52.30 18.22 -3.96
C SER A 290 51.18 19.25 -4.15
N THR A 291 51.63 20.49 -4.27
CA THR A 291 50.90 21.76 -4.19
C THR A 291 49.94 22.00 -5.35
N LEU A 292 48.69 22.41 -5.09
CA LEU A 292 47.90 23.25 -6.01
C LEU A 292 46.72 23.97 -5.29
N SER A 293 46.33 25.11 -5.85
CA SER A 293 45.52 26.25 -5.38
C SER A 293 44.13 25.95 -4.74
N PRO A 294 43.58 26.87 -3.90
CA PRO A 294 42.30 26.64 -3.22
C PRO A 294 41.09 26.70 -4.18
N PRO A 295 40.04 25.88 -3.98
CA PRO A 295 38.84 25.89 -4.79
C PRO A 295 37.86 27.00 -4.39
N HIS A 296 37.12 27.51 -5.38
CA HIS A 296 36.09 28.53 -5.25
C HIS A 296 34.93 28.09 -4.34
N VAL A 297 34.59 28.96 -3.38
CA VAL A 297 33.39 28.85 -2.53
C VAL A 297 32.16 29.27 -3.35
N ILE A 298 31.25 28.33 -3.62
CA ILE A 298 29.91 28.63 -4.13
C ILE A 298 29.05 29.09 -2.94
N LYS A 299 28.70 30.39 -2.91
CA LYS A 299 27.71 30.93 -1.97
C LYS A 299 26.31 30.51 -2.45
N SER A 300 25.59 29.73 -1.65
CA SER A 300 24.18 29.42 -1.92
C SER A 300 23.31 30.63 -1.59
N ASP A 301 22.59 31.15 -2.57
CA ASP A 301 21.73 32.33 -2.43
C ASP A 301 20.52 32.09 -1.51
N PHE A 302 20.40 32.94 -0.50
CA PHE A 302 19.38 32.95 0.55
C PHE A 302 17.95 33.26 0.03
N THR A 303 17.83 33.77 -1.19
CA THR A 303 16.57 34.21 -1.83
C THR A 303 15.68 33.05 -2.31
N SER A 304 16.27 31.89 -2.63
CA SER A 304 15.53 30.72 -3.14
C SER A 304 14.64 30.06 -2.07
N ASN A 305 15.01 30.19 -0.79
CA ASN A 305 14.29 29.56 0.33
C ASN A 305 12.97 30.28 0.68
N ILE A 306 12.88 31.60 0.44
CA ILE A 306 11.66 32.38 0.67
C ILE A 306 10.63 32.08 -0.41
N ALA A 307 11.06 31.87 -1.66
CA ALA A 307 10.18 31.53 -2.77
C ALA A 307 9.49 30.17 -2.57
N VAL A 308 10.21 29.17 -2.05
CA VAL A 308 9.66 27.83 -1.77
C VAL A 308 8.63 27.87 -0.64
N LEU A 309 8.91 28.59 0.45
CA LEU A 309 7.95 28.77 1.55
C LEU A 309 6.71 29.56 1.11
N ALA A 310 6.88 30.57 0.26
CA ALA A 310 5.77 31.33 -0.32
C ALA A 310 4.91 30.46 -1.25
N LEU A 311 5.52 29.55 -2.02
CA LEU A 311 4.79 28.63 -2.91
C LEU A 311 3.98 27.59 -2.13
N VAL A 312 4.54 27.03 -1.06
CA VAL A 312 3.82 26.09 -0.17
C VAL A 312 2.65 26.80 0.51
N ALA A 313 2.86 28.01 1.04
CA ALA A 313 1.79 28.82 1.61
C ALA A 313 0.71 29.12 0.56
N PHE A 314 1.10 29.47 -0.68
CA PHE A 314 0.17 29.72 -1.77
C PHE A 314 -0.65 28.48 -2.14
N ILE A 315 -0.04 27.30 -2.25
CA ILE A 315 -0.76 26.06 -2.57
C ILE A 315 -1.76 25.71 -1.47
N VAL A 316 -1.39 25.81 -0.20
CA VAL A 316 -2.29 25.54 0.93
C VAL A 316 -3.44 26.54 0.96
N SER A 317 -3.16 27.83 0.77
CA SER A 317 -4.17 28.89 0.72
C SER A 317 -5.08 28.77 -0.50
N PHE A 318 -4.53 28.41 -1.67
CA PHE A 318 -5.29 28.24 -2.91
C PHE A 318 -6.17 26.99 -2.86
N SER A 319 -5.65 25.87 -2.32
CA SER A 319 -6.42 24.64 -2.10
C SER A 319 -7.59 24.89 -1.15
N SER A 320 -7.34 25.62 -0.05
CA SER A 320 -8.36 26.03 0.91
C SER A 320 -9.39 26.98 0.29
N TRP A 321 -8.94 27.93 -0.55
CA TRP A 321 -9.82 28.86 -1.26
C TRP A 321 -10.67 28.16 -2.34
N LEU A 322 -10.09 27.20 -3.06
CA LEU A 322 -10.78 26.39 -4.06
C LEU A 322 -11.84 25.51 -3.39
N LEU A 323 -11.51 24.87 -2.27
CA LEU A 323 -12.45 24.10 -1.47
C LEU A 323 -13.60 24.98 -0.98
N ARG A 324 -13.31 26.17 -0.44
CA ARG A 324 -14.32 27.16 -0.02
C ARG A 324 -15.17 27.65 -1.20
N SER A 325 -14.58 27.87 -2.37
CA SER A 325 -15.29 28.37 -3.56
C SER A 325 -16.21 27.31 -4.17
N VAL A 326 -15.78 26.04 -4.13
CA VAL A 326 -16.59 24.89 -4.58
C VAL A 326 -17.73 24.61 -3.60
N LEU A 327 -17.49 24.72 -2.28
CA LEU A 327 -18.50 24.51 -1.23
C LEU A 327 -19.50 25.68 -1.13
N LYS A 328 -19.04 26.93 -1.24
CA LYS A 328 -19.89 28.14 -1.22
C LYS A 328 -20.84 28.24 -2.41
N LYS A 329 -20.53 27.56 -3.53
CA LYS A 329 -21.41 27.51 -4.71
C LYS A 329 -22.57 26.51 -4.56
N ARG A 330 -22.66 25.76 -3.45
CA ARG A 330 -23.67 24.68 -3.30
C ARG A 330 -24.58 24.72 -2.08
N SER A 331 -24.37 25.55 -1.05
CA SER A 331 -25.37 25.67 0.04
C SER A 331 -25.03 26.75 1.06
N ASP A 332 -26.05 27.48 1.50
CA ASP A 332 -26.08 28.35 2.69
C ASP A 332 -25.93 27.51 3.98
N VAL A 333 -24.74 26.97 4.24
CA VAL A 333 -24.43 26.26 5.49
C VAL A 333 -23.26 26.94 6.18
N GLU A 334 -23.53 27.57 7.32
CA GLU A 334 -22.52 28.05 8.25
C GLU A 334 -21.79 26.85 8.86
N LEU A 335 -20.52 26.65 8.47
CA LEU A 335 -19.63 25.68 9.11
C LEU A 335 -18.98 26.36 10.33
N GLY A 336 -19.30 25.85 11.53
CA GLY A 336 -18.66 26.27 12.77
C GLY A 336 -17.15 26.00 12.74
N GLU A 337 -16.37 27.01 13.12
CA GLU A 337 -14.91 26.99 13.08
C GLU A 337 -14.32 26.31 14.31
N ASP A 338 -13.58 25.20 14.14
CA ASP A 338 -12.44 24.89 15.01
C ASP A 338 -11.39 24.02 14.27
N PHE A 339 -10.37 24.67 13.72
CA PHE A 339 -9.19 24.02 13.09
C PHE A 339 -7.92 24.22 13.95
N SER A 340 -8.06 24.46 15.26
CA SER A 340 -6.93 24.68 16.17
C SER A 340 -5.97 23.48 16.28
N TRP A 341 -6.38 22.28 15.84
CA TRP A 341 -5.54 21.07 15.89
C TRP A 341 -4.44 21.01 14.81
N VAL A 342 -4.51 21.84 13.76
CA VAL A 342 -3.51 21.87 12.67
C VAL A 342 -2.29 22.73 13.03
N ALA A 343 -2.43 23.70 13.93
CA ALA A 343 -1.42 24.71 14.21
C ALA A 343 -0.36 24.32 15.28
N ASN A 344 -0.56 23.23 16.02
CA ASN A 344 0.22 22.93 17.23
C ASN A 344 1.28 21.82 17.11
N ARG A 345 1.64 21.37 15.90
CA ARG A 345 2.70 20.36 15.72
C ARG A 345 4.08 21.01 15.60
N LYS A 346 4.99 20.65 16.52
CA LYS A 346 6.39 21.07 16.52
C LYS A 346 7.08 20.64 15.21
N PRO A 347 8.06 21.42 14.70
CA PRO A 347 8.76 21.09 13.46
C PRO A 347 9.50 19.75 13.60
N VAL A 348 9.14 18.80 12.72
CA VAL A 348 9.75 17.48 12.64
C VAL A 348 11.12 17.60 11.98
N LEU A 349 12.17 17.12 12.64
CA LEU A 349 13.49 16.90 12.07
C LEU A 349 13.45 15.67 11.15
N VAL A 350 12.76 15.79 10.02
CA VAL A 350 13.06 14.97 8.84
C VAL A 350 14.31 15.60 8.22
N SER A 351 15.33 14.83 7.85
CA SER A 351 16.52 15.40 7.22
C SER A 351 16.07 16.27 6.04
N ARG A 352 16.63 17.48 5.94
CA ARG A 352 16.25 18.43 4.89
C ARG A 352 16.41 17.83 3.49
N GLU A 353 17.27 16.81 3.34
CA GLU A 353 17.43 16.06 2.09
C GLU A 353 16.21 15.21 1.72
N LEU A 354 15.51 14.57 2.67
CA LEU A 354 14.37 13.70 2.35
C LEU A 354 13.15 14.51 1.87
N VAL A 355 12.89 15.66 2.51
CA VAL A 355 11.83 16.58 2.07
C VAL A 355 12.22 17.21 0.73
N ALA A 356 13.48 17.64 0.55
CA ALA A 356 13.96 18.14 -0.74
C ALA A 356 13.90 17.08 -1.85
N CYS A 357 14.16 15.81 -1.53
CA CYS A 357 14.05 14.64 -2.41
C CYS A 357 12.61 14.43 -2.91
N LEU A 358 11.63 14.49 -2.00
CA LEU A 358 10.21 14.36 -2.33
C LEU A 358 9.72 15.52 -3.22
N PHE A 359 10.18 16.76 -2.96
CA PHE A 359 9.85 17.93 -3.77
C PHE A 359 10.54 17.92 -5.14
N GLN A 360 11.81 17.51 -5.25
CA GLN A 360 12.51 17.42 -6.54
C GLN A 360 11.87 16.38 -7.48
N THR A 361 11.32 15.30 -6.92
CA THR A 361 10.63 14.26 -7.70
C THR A 361 9.26 14.74 -8.19
N LEU A 362 8.52 15.50 -7.38
CA LEU A 362 7.23 16.10 -7.77
C LEU A 362 7.38 17.22 -8.82
N ILE A 363 8.47 18.00 -8.77
CA ILE A 363 8.70 19.14 -9.67
C ILE A 363 9.20 18.71 -11.06
N ARG A 364 9.89 17.56 -11.19
CA ARG A 364 10.39 17.06 -12.48
C ARG A 364 9.31 16.58 -13.47
N ARG A 365 8.02 16.68 -13.14
CA ARG A 365 6.89 16.44 -14.07
C ARG A 365 6.12 17.71 -14.47
N SER A 366 6.55 18.89 -14.04
CA SER A 366 5.86 20.16 -14.37
C SER A 366 6.66 21.07 -15.33
N CYS A 367 7.69 20.54 -16.00
CA CYS A 367 8.38 21.19 -17.11
C CYS A 367 8.41 20.29 -18.34
#